data_AF-A0A1B6ZC75-F1
#
_entry.id   AF-A0A1B6ZC75-F1
#
_cell.length_a   1.000
_cell.length_b   1.000
_cell.length_c   1.000
_cell.angle_alpha   90.00
_cell.angle_beta   90.00
_cell.angle_gamma   90.00
#
_symmetry.space_group_name_H-M   'P 1'
#
loop_
_entity.id
_entity.type
_entity.pdbx_description
1 polymer ?
#
loop_
_entity_poly.entity_id
_entity_poly.type
_entity_poly.pdbx_seq_one_letter_code
_entity_poly.pdbx_strand_id
1 'polypeptide(L)'
;MVTFSPGLLAQPLPENSAACQGGCDGGTRNLNAQSENLHRATRNYNRGIAKLQKQEFAKAAKYFERAAKTVPEKAEFNYMAGSTFYFAGDHELAKAYLNTALTIEGEDGIDQGQREIATDIIKKIAAE
;
A
#
# COMPACT_ATOMS: atom_id res chain seq x y z
N MET A 1 -45.54 51.71 -14.80
CA MET A 1 -44.53 51.20 -15.75
C MET A 1 -44.17 49.79 -15.34
N VAL A 2 -44.42 48.84 -16.24
CA VAL A 2 -44.16 47.41 -16.08
C VAL A 2 -42.75 47.14 -16.59
N THR A 3 -41.90 46.55 -15.77
CA THR A 3 -40.82 45.69 -16.26
C THR A 3 -40.80 44.43 -15.41
N PHE A 4 -41.55 43.46 -15.91
CA PHE A 4 -41.43 42.04 -15.59
C PHE A 4 -40.32 41.50 -16.48
N SER A 5 -39.32 40.79 -15.93
CA SER A 5 -38.74 39.62 -16.59
C SER A 5 -37.84 38.80 -15.66
N PRO A 6 -37.79 37.48 -15.89
CA PRO A 6 -37.70 36.46 -14.85
C PRO A 6 -36.42 35.62 -14.96
N GLY A 7 -36.09 34.82 -13.94
CA GLY A 7 -34.89 33.98 -14.02
C GLY A 7 -34.63 33.06 -12.85
N LEU A 8 -35.62 32.19 -12.54
CA LEU A 8 -35.40 30.80 -12.13
C LEU A 8 -34.41 30.52 -10.97
N LEU A 9 -34.86 30.66 -9.72
CA LEU A 9 -34.27 29.93 -8.58
C LEU A 9 -35.07 28.65 -8.35
N ALA A 10 -34.51 27.53 -8.78
CA ALA A 10 -35.01 26.20 -8.46
C ALA A 10 -34.24 25.62 -7.26
N GLN A 11 -34.91 25.61 -6.10
CA GLN A 11 -34.91 24.54 -5.07
C GLN A 11 -33.62 24.29 -4.25
N PRO A 12 -33.66 23.46 -3.18
CA PRO A 12 -34.31 23.68 -1.90
C PRO A 12 -33.31 23.58 -0.71
N LEU A 13 -33.69 24.06 0.48
CA LEU A 13 -33.08 23.67 1.77
C LEU A 13 -33.93 22.54 2.40
N PRO A 14 -33.52 21.84 3.48
CA PRO A 14 -32.24 21.80 4.22
C PRO A 14 -31.70 20.34 4.25
N GLU A 15 -30.62 19.97 4.94
CA GLU A 15 -30.70 19.36 6.28
C GLU A 15 -29.29 19.06 6.84
N ASN A 16 -29.22 19.14 8.17
CA ASN A 16 -28.36 18.36 9.05
C ASN A 16 -26.96 18.91 9.41
N SER A 17 -27.00 19.70 10.48
CA SER A 17 -26.09 19.68 11.63
C SER A 17 -24.89 18.73 11.60
N ALA A 18 -23.69 19.31 11.54
CA ALA A 18 -22.61 19.00 12.48
C ALA A 18 -21.67 20.19 12.59
N ALA A 19 -21.39 20.57 13.83
CA ALA A 19 -20.53 21.67 14.22
C ALA A 19 -19.11 21.52 13.66
N CYS A 20 -18.72 22.39 12.74
CA CYS A 20 -17.32 22.68 12.46
C CYS A 20 -16.87 23.79 13.42
N GLN A 21 -16.57 23.43 14.67
CA GLN A 21 -15.78 24.29 15.54
C GLN A 21 -14.30 24.07 15.23
N GLY A 22 -13.74 25.05 14.50
CA GLY A 22 -12.36 25.51 14.66
C GLY A 22 -11.24 24.52 14.33
N GLY A 23 -10.66 24.67 13.14
CA GLY A 23 -9.28 24.27 12.86
C GLY A 23 -9.12 22.93 12.17
N CYS A 24 -9.35 22.89 10.86
CA CYS A 24 -8.71 21.90 9.98
C CYS A 24 -8.25 22.65 8.74
N ASP A 25 -7.10 23.31 8.89
CA ASP A 25 -6.35 23.95 7.82
C ASP A 25 -6.07 22.99 6.66
N GLY A 26 -5.95 23.60 5.47
CA GLY A 26 -5.93 22.93 4.18
C GLY A 26 -4.85 21.86 4.04
N GLY A 27 -5.30 20.62 3.82
CA GLY A 27 -4.43 19.48 3.46
C GLY A 27 -5.17 18.26 2.89
N THR A 28 -6.47 18.33 2.65
CA THR A 28 -7.33 17.15 2.45
C THR A 28 -7.49 16.69 1.00
N ARG A 29 -6.62 17.10 0.06
CA ARG A 29 -6.72 16.62 -1.33
C ARG A 29 -5.99 15.31 -1.62
N ASN A 30 -5.18 14.75 -0.69
CA ASN A 30 -4.34 13.59 -0.98
C ASN A 30 -4.25 12.49 0.12
N LEU A 31 -5.08 12.52 1.16
CA LEU A 31 -5.10 11.44 2.17
C LEU A 31 -6.04 10.29 1.77
N ASN A 32 -7.09 10.57 1.00
CA ASN A 32 -8.02 9.53 0.53
C ASN A 32 -7.36 8.57 -0.46
N ALA A 33 -6.57 9.08 -1.42
CA ALA A 33 -5.93 8.22 -2.42
C ALA A 33 -4.85 7.31 -1.82
N GLN A 34 -4.02 7.82 -0.89
CA GLN A 34 -3.06 7.00 -0.15
C GLN A 34 -3.77 5.94 0.71
N SER A 35 -4.82 6.33 1.43
CA SER A 35 -5.63 5.39 2.21
C SER A 35 -6.26 4.31 1.32
N GLU A 36 -6.86 4.66 0.19
CA GLU A 36 -7.46 3.69 -0.74
C GLU A 36 -6.44 2.75 -1.37
N ASN A 37 -5.26 3.26 -1.75
CA ASN A 37 -4.16 2.46 -2.25
C ASN A 37 -3.65 1.50 -1.17
N LEU A 38 -3.53 1.95 0.08
CA LEU A 38 -3.18 1.10 1.21
C LEU A 38 -4.23 0.00 1.42
N HIS A 39 -5.53 0.33 1.40
CA HIS A 39 -6.59 -0.68 1.49
C HIS A 39 -6.52 -1.71 0.35
N ARG A 40 -6.23 -1.27 -0.88
CA ARG A 40 -6.05 -2.16 -2.03
C ARG A 40 -4.80 -3.03 -1.87
N ALA A 41 -3.69 -2.46 -1.39
CA ALA A 41 -2.45 -3.17 -1.14
C ALA A 41 -2.66 -4.24 -0.05
N THR A 42 -3.27 -3.89 1.07
CA THR A 42 -3.59 -4.80 2.18
C THR A 42 -4.50 -5.94 1.73
N ARG A 43 -5.49 -5.68 0.86
CA ARG A 43 -6.29 -6.78 0.28
C ARG A 43 -5.46 -7.74 -0.56
N ASN A 44 -4.53 -7.24 -1.37
CA ASN A 44 -3.62 -8.10 -2.11
C ASN A 44 -2.68 -8.86 -1.18
N TYR A 45 -2.16 -8.20 -0.15
CA TYR A 45 -1.33 -8.81 0.89
C TYR A 45 -2.03 -10.01 1.55
N ASN A 46 -3.26 -9.82 2.02
CA ASN A 46 -4.05 -10.90 2.64
C ASN A 46 -4.31 -12.06 1.68
N ARG A 47 -4.52 -11.79 0.38
CA ARG A 47 -4.61 -12.84 -0.64
C ARG A 47 -3.28 -13.58 -0.83
N GLY A 48 -2.16 -12.86 -0.78
CA GLY A 48 -0.82 -13.42 -0.78
C GLY A 48 -0.63 -14.39 0.39
N ILE A 49 -0.99 -13.98 1.61
CA ILE A 49 -0.93 -14.83 2.82
C ILE A 49 -1.78 -16.09 2.64
N ALA A 50 -3.02 -15.97 2.15
CA ALA A 50 -3.89 -17.12 1.91
C ALA A 50 -3.31 -18.11 0.89
N LYS A 51 -2.50 -17.62 -0.07
CA LYS A 51 -1.77 -18.46 -1.03
C LYS A 51 -0.49 -19.05 -0.44
N LEU A 52 0.21 -18.30 0.40
CA LEU A 52 1.37 -18.77 1.15
C LEU A 52 1.01 -19.95 2.06
N GLN A 53 -0.12 -19.86 2.76
CA GLN A 53 -0.64 -20.95 3.61
C GLN A 53 -0.96 -22.22 2.82
N LYS A 54 -1.25 -22.10 1.52
CA LYS A 54 -1.45 -23.23 0.60
C LYS A 54 -0.16 -23.69 -0.08
N GLN A 55 0.99 -23.15 0.33
CA GLN A 55 2.31 -23.37 -0.30
C GLN A 55 2.34 -23.01 -1.79
N GLU A 56 1.41 -22.17 -2.26
CA GLU A 56 1.37 -21.67 -3.63
C GLU A 56 2.30 -20.45 -3.78
N PHE A 57 3.61 -20.63 -3.54
CA PHE A 57 4.60 -19.53 -3.42
C PHE A 57 4.63 -18.60 -4.63
N ALA A 58 4.71 -19.13 -5.85
CA ALA A 58 4.72 -18.31 -7.07
C ALA A 58 3.49 -17.39 -7.19
N LYS A 59 2.30 -17.88 -6.81
CA LYS A 59 1.07 -17.09 -6.83
C LYS A 59 1.02 -16.10 -5.67
N ALA A 60 1.47 -16.50 -4.49
CA ALA A 60 1.58 -15.62 -3.32
C ALA A 60 2.49 -14.43 -3.62
N ALA A 61 3.66 -14.69 -4.23
CA ALA A 61 4.62 -13.66 -4.63
C ALA A 61 4.00 -12.63 -5.57
N LYS A 62 3.18 -13.05 -6.55
CA LYS A 62 2.46 -12.10 -7.44
C LYS A 62 1.45 -11.22 -6.70
N TYR A 63 0.81 -11.71 -5.65
CA TYR A 63 -0.10 -10.88 -4.85
C TYR A 63 0.67 -9.88 -3.97
N PHE A 64 1.77 -10.32 -3.34
CA PHE A 64 2.63 -9.42 -2.58
C PHE A 64 3.31 -8.38 -3.47
N GLU A 65 3.75 -8.77 -4.67
CA GLU A 65 4.28 -7.87 -5.68
C GLU A 65 3.29 -6.74 -6.02
N ARG A 66 2.00 -7.07 -6.19
CA ARG A 66 0.96 -6.07 -6.43
C ARG A 66 0.79 -5.12 -5.25
N ALA A 67 0.89 -5.63 -4.02
CA ALA A 67 0.83 -4.80 -2.82
C ALA A 67 2.03 -3.83 -2.76
N ALA A 68 3.24 -4.34 -2.97
CA ALA A 68 4.47 -3.54 -3.02
C ALA A 68 4.44 -2.48 -4.13
N LYS A 69 3.91 -2.81 -5.32
CA LYS A 69 3.74 -1.83 -6.41
C LYS A 69 2.66 -0.78 -6.14
N THR A 70 1.67 -1.11 -5.31
CA THR A 70 0.59 -0.17 -4.95
C THR A 70 1.05 0.83 -3.89
N VAL A 71 1.86 0.36 -2.92
CA VAL A 71 2.45 1.20 -1.87
C VAL A 71 3.94 0.86 -1.79
N PRO A 72 4.77 1.50 -2.65
CA PRO A 72 6.20 1.19 -2.73
C PRO A 72 6.98 1.68 -1.51
N GLU A 73 6.45 2.67 -0.79
CA GLU A 73 7.02 3.25 0.42
C GLU A 73 6.97 2.29 1.63
N LYS A 74 6.14 1.23 1.58
CA LYS A 74 6.00 0.29 2.70
C LYS A 74 6.97 -0.89 2.57
N ALA A 75 7.97 -0.95 3.44
CA ALA A 75 9.02 -1.96 3.37
C ALA A 75 8.49 -3.37 3.63
N GLU A 76 7.49 -3.52 4.50
CA GLU A 76 6.86 -4.81 4.81
C GLU A 76 6.33 -5.52 3.56
N PHE A 77 5.71 -4.78 2.63
CA PHE A 77 5.20 -5.36 1.39
C PHE A 77 6.31 -5.83 0.47
N ASN A 78 7.40 -5.05 0.38
CA ASN A 78 8.59 -5.41 -0.39
C ASN A 78 9.29 -6.63 0.22
N TYR A 79 9.44 -6.67 1.55
CA TYR A 79 10.03 -7.80 2.26
C TYR A 79 9.25 -9.10 2.03
N MET A 80 7.92 -9.04 2.17
CA MET A 80 7.06 -10.20 1.98
C MET A 80 7.05 -10.68 0.53
N ALA A 81 7.09 -9.76 -0.45
CA ALA A 81 7.29 -10.12 -1.85
C ALA A 81 8.63 -10.84 -2.05
N GLY A 82 9.72 -10.25 -1.58
CA GLY A 82 11.06 -10.79 -1.74
C GLY A 82 11.27 -12.15 -1.08
N SER A 83 10.84 -12.31 0.17
CA SER A 83 10.88 -13.58 0.89
C SER A 83 10.05 -14.66 0.19
N THR A 84 8.86 -14.31 -0.31
CA THR A 84 8.03 -15.27 -1.04
C THR A 84 8.61 -15.65 -2.40
N PHE A 85 9.24 -14.71 -3.12
CA PHE A 85 9.96 -15.02 -4.36
C PHE A 85 11.15 -15.95 -4.13
N TYR A 86 11.84 -15.82 -3.00
CA TYR A 86 12.90 -16.75 -2.62
C TYR A 86 12.34 -18.18 -2.47
N PHE A 87 11.23 -18.37 -1.76
CA PHE A 87 10.57 -19.68 -1.67
C PHE A 87 9.98 -20.17 -3.00
N ALA A 88 9.69 -19.27 -3.93
CA ALA A 88 9.25 -19.62 -5.28
C ALA A 88 10.41 -20.03 -6.21
N GLY A 89 11.67 -19.83 -5.80
CA GLY A 89 12.87 -20.07 -6.60
C GLY A 89 13.26 -18.90 -7.52
N ASP A 90 12.53 -17.79 -7.49
CA ASP A 90 12.82 -16.59 -8.28
C ASP A 90 13.85 -15.70 -7.54
N HIS A 91 15.09 -16.17 -7.43
CA HIS A 91 16.13 -15.54 -6.61
C HIS A 91 16.47 -14.10 -7.04
N GLU A 92 16.44 -13.81 -8.34
CA GLU A 92 16.67 -12.45 -8.88
C GLU A 92 15.63 -11.45 -8.37
N LEU A 93 14.35 -11.81 -8.44
CA LEU A 93 13.26 -10.97 -7.94
C LEU A 93 13.29 -10.88 -6.42
N ALA A 94 13.60 -11.99 -5.74
CA ALA A 94 13.76 -12.01 -4.29
C ALA A 94 14.79 -10.97 -3.84
N LYS A 95 15.98 -11.01 -4.44
CA LYS A 95 17.06 -10.07 -4.14
C LYS A 95 16.65 -8.63 -4.43
N ALA A 96 15.97 -8.35 -5.54
CA ALA A 96 15.52 -7.00 -5.89
C ALA A 96 14.58 -6.43 -4.81
N TYR A 97 13.50 -7.15 -4.47
CA TYR A 97 12.51 -6.67 -3.50
C TYR A 97 13.05 -6.62 -2.07
N LEU A 98 13.90 -7.57 -1.66
CA LEU A 98 14.56 -7.53 -0.34
C LEU A 98 15.51 -6.33 -0.22
N ASN A 99 16.25 -6.00 -1.28
CA ASN A 99 17.08 -4.78 -1.27
C ASN A 99 16.21 -3.52 -1.16
N THR A 100 15.11 -3.42 -1.89
CA THR A 100 14.17 -2.30 -1.74
C THR A 100 13.67 -2.18 -0.30
N ALA A 101 13.31 -3.29 0.35
CA ALA A 101 12.90 -3.29 1.75
C ALA A 101 14.01 -2.79 2.69
N LEU A 102 15.27 -3.15 2.42
CA LEU A 102 16.43 -2.70 3.19
C LEU A 102 16.76 -1.21 2.98
N THR A 103 16.36 -0.62 1.85
CA THR A 103 16.55 0.82 1.60
C THR A 103 15.53 1.72 2.29
N ILE A 104 14.40 1.15 2.73
CA ILE A 104 13.35 1.90 3.42
C ILE A 104 13.66 1.90 4.91
N GLU A 105 13.83 3.10 5.47
CA GLU A 105 14.18 3.35 6.87
C GLU A 105 13.05 4.17 7.52
N GLY A 106 12.96 4.14 8.85
CA GLY A 106 11.93 4.86 9.61
C GLY A 106 10.71 4.00 9.91
N GLU A 107 9.54 4.64 10.11
CA GLU A 107 8.31 3.97 10.57
C GLU A 107 7.79 2.91 9.59
N ASP A 108 7.94 3.14 8.29
CA ASP A 108 7.54 2.20 7.23
C ASP A 108 8.63 1.18 6.87
N GLY A 109 9.78 1.24 7.54
CA GLY A 109 10.92 0.35 7.37
C GLY A 109 10.66 -1.07 7.92
N ILE A 110 11.52 -2.00 7.52
CA ILE A 110 11.52 -3.34 8.12
C ILE A 110 12.16 -3.32 9.51
N ASP A 111 11.68 -4.18 10.41
CA ASP A 111 12.30 -4.35 11.72
C ASP A 111 13.70 -5.00 11.63
N GLN A 112 14.45 -4.99 12.73
CA GLN A 112 15.79 -5.56 12.77
C GLN A 112 15.82 -7.06 12.44
N GLY A 113 14.83 -7.84 12.88
CA GLY A 113 14.75 -9.27 12.60
C GLY A 113 14.50 -9.54 11.11
N GLN A 114 13.59 -8.80 10.50
CA GLN A 114 13.35 -8.84 9.05
C GLN A 114 14.59 -8.41 8.26
N ARG A 115 15.34 -7.40 8.74
CA ARG A 115 16.60 -6.97 8.15
C ARG A 115 17.65 -8.07 8.17
N GLU A 116 17.83 -8.74 9.30
CA GLU A 116 18.75 -9.87 9.43
C GLU A 116 18.39 -10.99 8.45
N ILE A 117 17.11 -11.39 8.40
CA ILE A 117 16.61 -12.40 7.45
C ILE A 117 16.81 -11.97 6.00
N ALA A 118 16.48 -10.71 5.66
CA ALA A 118 16.63 -10.20 4.31
C ALA A 118 18.09 -10.25 3.84
N THR A 119 19.03 -9.81 4.68
CA THR A 119 20.45 -9.86 4.36
C THR A 119 20.99 -11.28 4.28
N ASP A 120 20.52 -12.20 5.12
CA ASP A 120 20.87 -13.62 5.07
C ASP A 120 20.39 -14.27 3.75
N ILE A 121 19.14 -14.04 3.36
CA ILE A 121 18.59 -14.53 2.09
C ILE A 121 19.41 -13.99 0.91
N ILE A 122 19.70 -12.69 0.89
CA ILE A 122 20.51 -12.09 -0.19
C ILE A 122 21.91 -12.71 -0.26
N LYS A 123 22.55 -12.94 0.89
CA LYS A 123 23.87 -13.60 0.95
C LYS A 123 23.82 -15.03 0.45
N LYS A 124 22.78 -15.79 0.81
CA LYS A 124 22.56 -17.16 0.32
C LYS A 124 22.41 -17.19 -1.19
N ILE A 125 21.53 -16.34 -1.73
CA ILE A 125 21.35 -16.20 -3.18
C ILE A 125 22.66 -15.85 -3.90
N ALA A 126 23.50 -15.00 -3.31
CA ALA A 126 24.78 -14.60 -3.90
C ALA A 126 25.88 -15.68 -3.80
N ALA A 127 25.67 -16.72 -3.00
CA ALA A 127 26.62 -17.82 -2.80
C ALA A 127 26.29 -19.07 -3.63
N GLU A 128 25.11 -19.11 -4.25
CA GLU A 128 24.67 -20.13 -5.22
C GLU A 128 25.13 -19.79 -6.65
#